data_AF-E6PZU3-F1
#
_entry.id   AF-E6PZU3-F1
#
_cell.length_a   1.000
_cell.length_b   1.000
_cell.length_c   1.000
_cell.angle_alpha   90.00
_cell.angle_beta   90.00
_cell.angle_gamma   90.00
#
_symmetry.space_group_name_H-M   'P 1'
#
loop_
_entity.id
_entity.type
_entity.pdbx_description
1 polymer ?
#
loop_
_entity_poly.entity_id
_entity_poly.type
_entity_poly.pdbx_seq_one_letter_code
_entity_poly.pdbx_strand_id
1 'polypeptide(L)'
;MVHELAHEMLHKAERRTATTKTVRETEAEAIAFVIGKAVGLETGSASADYIQLYHGNASLLAESLEVIQKTSAVILAALESSATATMADAELAKVA
;
A
#
# COMPACT_ATOMS: atom_id res chain seq x y z
N MET A 1 1.44 -2.20 9.14
CA MET A 1 2.44 -2.96 8.36
C MET A 1 2.53 -2.47 6.92
N VAL A 2 1.47 -2.53 6.10
CA VAL A 2 1.52 -2.05 4.70
C VAL A 2 1.83 -0.54 4.60
N HIS A 3 1.31 0.26 5.54
CA HIS A 3 1.64 1.68 5.67
C HIS A 3 3.17 1.93 5.74
N GLU A 4 3.85 1.24 6.66
CA GLU A 4 5.30 1.35 6.81
C GLU A 4 6.06 0.83 5.59
N LEU A 5 5.54 -0.22 4.93
CA LEU A 5 6.11 -0.69 3.66
C LEU A 5 6.01 0.38 2.58
N ALA A 6 4.87 1.07 2.46
CA ALA A 6 4.71 2.17 1.52
C ALA A 6 5.67 3.32 1.82
N HIS A 7 5.92 3.64 3.10
CA HIS A 7 6.97 4.57 3.50
C HIS A 7 8.35 4.13 3.05
N GLU A 8 8.69 2.86 3.25
CA GLU A 8 9.99 2.31 2.87
C GLU A 8 10.18 2.27 1.34
N MET A 9 9.12 2.11 0.56
CA MET A 9 9.16 2.07 -0.90
C MET A 9 9.23 3.47 -1.53
N LEU A 10 8.48 4.44 -1.01
CA LEU A 10 8.31 5.75 -1.63
C LEU A 10 9.20 6.82 -1.02
N HIS A 11 9.38 6.81 0.30
CA HIS A 11 9.78 8.01 1.05
C HIS A 11 11.25 7.96 1.48
N LYS A 12 12.12 7.57 0.55
CA LYS A 12 13.58 7.54 0.69
C LYS A 12 14.25 8.68 -0.08
N ALA A 13 15.43 9.07 0.42
CA ALA A 13 16.36 10.00 -0.23
C ALA A 13 15.67 11.23 -0.86
N GLU A 14 15.72 11.36 -2.19
CA GLU A 14 15.27 12.53 -2.96
C GLU A 14 13.77 12.79 -2.86
N ARG A 15 12.93 11.75 -2.80
CA ARG A 15 11.47 11.97 -2.69
C ARG A 15 11.09 12.50 -1.30
N ARG A 16 11.84 12.14 -0.26
CA ARG A 16 11.59 12.60 1.11
C ARG A 16 11.85 14.10 1.28
N THR A 17 12.80 14.67 0.53
CA THR A 17 13.06 16.11 0.52
C THR A 17 12.09 16.86 -0.39
N ALA A 18 11.55 16.21 -1.42
CA ALA A 18 10.60 16.81 -2.37
C ALA A 18 9.12 16.81 -1.91
N THR A 19 8.78 16.09 -0.83
CA THR A 19 7.39 15.90 -0.39
C THR A 19 7.16 16.33 1.07
N THR A 20 5.97 16.84 1.35
CA THR A 20 5.58 17.24 2.71
C THR A 20 5.17 16.03 3.54
N LYS A 21 5.16 16.16 4.88
CA LYS A 21 4.66 15.09 5.75
C LYS A 21 3.24 14.66 5.35
N THR A 22 2.35 15.62 5.12
CA THR A 22 0.96 15.35 4.71
C THR A 22 0.87 14.52 3.42
N VAL A 23 1.67 14.84 2.39
CA VAL A 23 1.76 14.02 1.17
C VAL A 23 2.18 12.60 1.50
N ARG A 24 3.25 12.45 2.30
CA ARG A 24 3.82 11.14 2.61
C ARG A 24 2.86 10.24 3.38
N GLU A 25 2.19 10.76 4.40
CA GLU A 25 1.20 10.02 5.19
C GLU A 25 -0.04 9.69 4.35
N THR A 26 -0.49 10.61 3.48
CA THR A 26 -1.65 10.40 2.60
C THR A 26 -1.37 9.29 1.58
N GLU A 27 -0.20 9.33 0.94
CA GLU A 27 0.21 8.30 -0.03
C GLU A 27 0.34 6.93 0.66
N ALA A 28 1.01 6.87 1.81
CA ALA A 28 1.25 5.62 2.53
C ALA A 28 -0.05 4.97 3.01
N GLU A 29 -0.95 5.77 3.58
CA GLU A 29 -2.22 5.26 4.08
C GLU A 29 -3.19 4.89 2.94
N ALA A 30 -3.20 5.64 1.85
CA ALA A 30 -4.00 5.29 0.68
C ALA A 30 -3.57 3.94 0.06
N ILE A 31 -2.26 3.68 0.01
CA ILE A 31 -1.73 2.38 -0.43
C ILE A 31 -2.15 1.28 0.56
N ALA A 32 -2.02 1.50 1.87
CA ALA A 32 -2.46 0.54 2.88
C ALA A 32 -3.95 0.20 2.74
N PHE A 33 -4.79 1.20 2.48
CA PHE A 33 -6.21 1.01 2.21
C PHE A 33 -6.45 0.13 0.97
N VAL A 34 -5.81 0.44 -0.17
CA VAL A 34 -5.99 -0.33 -1.42
C VAL A 34 -5.60 -1.79 -1.22
N ILE A 35 -4.45 -2.06 -0.60
CA ILE A 35 -3.99 -3.43 -0.35
C ILE A 35 -4.92 -4.15 0.63
N GLY A 36 -5.30 -3.49 1.73
CA GLY A 36 -6.24 -4.05 2.69
C GLY A 36 -7.55 -4.46 2.04
N LYS A 37 -8.13 -3.59 1.20
CA LYS A 37 -9.34 -3.90 0.44
C LYS A 37 -9.15 -5.05 -0.55
N ALA A 38 -8.04 -5.07 -1.27
CA ALA A 38 -7.75 -6.10 -2.27
C ALA A 38 -7.59 -7.50 -1.65
N VAL A 39 -7.02 -7.60 -0.45
CA VAL A 39 -6.84 -8.88 0.25
C VAL A 39 -8.02 -9.23 1.18
N GLY A 40 -9.11 -8.46 1.15
CA GLY A 40 -10.34 -8.74 1.87
C GLY A 40 -10.37 -8.30 3.34
N LEU A 41 -9.49 -7.39 3.77
CA LEU A 41 -9.55 -6.80 5.11
C LEU A 41 -10.64 -5.74 5.20
N GLU A 42 -11.41 -5.79 6.29
CA GLU A 42 -12.33 -4.73 6.67
C GLU A 42 -11.66 -3.75 7.62
N THR A 43 -11.36 -2.55 7.12
CA THR A 43 -10.67 -1.49 7.88
C THR A 43 -11.60 -0.35 8.31
N GLY A 44 -12.89 -0.43 7.98
CA GLY A 44 -13.88 0.60 8.33
C GLY A 44 -13.46 1.99 7.83
N SER A 45 -13.49 2.98 8.73
CA SER A 45 -13.04 4.35 8.48
C SER A 45 -11.56 4.59 8.79
N ALA A 46 -10.82 3.60 9.31
CA ALA A 46 -9.50 3.82 9.91
C ALA A 46 -8.53 4.57 8.99
N SER A 47 -8.50 4.22 7.70
CA SER A 47 -7.66 4.90 6.72
C SER A 47 -8.12 6.32 6.40
N ALA A 48 -9.42 6.56 6.34
CA ALA A 48 -9.96 7.91 6.15
C ALA A 48 -9.66 8.81 7.36
N ASP A 49 -9.83 8.28 8.58
CA ASP A 49 -9.55 8.96 9.83
C ASP A 49 -8.05 9.33 9.93
N TYR A 50 -7.17 8.39 9.55
CA TYR A 50 -5.72 8.61 9.54
C TYR A 50 -5.30 9.66 8.50
N ILE A 51 -5.83 9.59 7.28
CA ILE A 51 -5.57 10.63 6.25
C ILE A 51 -5.98 12.01 6.76
N GLN A 52 -7.15 12.12 7.40
CA GLN A 52 -7.64 13.39 7.93
C GLN A 52 -6.80 13.90 9.12
N LEU A 53 -6.32 13.01 9.99
CA LEU A 53 -5.44 13.36 11.10
C LEU A 53 -4.17 14.09 10.64
N TYR A 54 -3.66 13.76 9.44
CA TYR A 54 -2.51 14.40 8.83
C TYR A 54 -2.84 15.49 7.81
N HIS A 55 -4.10 15.93 7.78
CA HIS A 55 -4.62 16.96 6.88
C HIS A 55 -4.55 16.61 5.39
N GLY A 56 -4.56 15.31 5.08
CA GLY A 56 -4.76 14.82 3.72
C GLY A 56 -6.18 15.12 3.24
N ASN A 57 -6.36 15.25 1.92
CA ASN A 57 -7.64 15.58 1.32
C ASN A 57 -7.78 14.98 -0.08
N ALA A 58 -8.97 15.13 -0.67
CA ALA A 58 -9.29 14.57 -1.98
C ALA A 58 -8.43 15.13 -3.12
N SER A 59 -8.06 16.42 -3.10
CA SER A 59 -7.17 17.01 -4.11
C SER A 59 -5.81 16.33 -4.08
N LEU A 60 -5.26 16.18 -2.88
CA LEU A 60 -3.96 15.54 -2.70
C LEU A 60 -3.97 14.06 -3.10
N LEU A 61 -5.05 13.33 -2.78
CA LEU A 61 -5.23 11.97 -3.27
C LEU A 61 -5.26 11.90 -4.80
N ALA A 62 -5.94 12.85 -5.46
CA ALA A 62 -5.99 12.92 -6.91
C ALA A 62 -4.61 13.25 -7.51
N GLU A 63 -3.87 14.18 -6.93
CA GLU A 63 -2.51 14.56 -7.34
C GLU A 63 -1.51 13.39 -7.18
N SER A 64 -1.66 12.59 -6.13
CA SER A 64 -0.80 11.43 -5.84
C SER A 64 -1.29 10.12 -6.47
N LEU A 65 -2.39 10.12 -7.22
CA LEU A 65 -3.08 8.89 -7.64
C LEU A 65 -2.20 7.95 -8.45
N GLU A 66 -1.39 8.49 -9.36
CA GLU A 66 -0.49 7.69 -10.19
C GLU A 66 0.52 6.89 -9.34
N VAL A 67 1.09 7.53 -8.33
CA VAL A 67 2.07 6.90 -7.43
C VAL A 67 1.41 5.88 -6.53
N ILE A 68 0.22 6.20 -6.00
CA ILE A 68 -0.58 5.27 -5.21
C ILE A 68 -0.90 4.01 -6.03
N GLN A 69 -1.38 4.19 -7.27
CA GLN A 69 -1.73 3.07 -8.15
C GLN A 69 -0.51 2.20 -8.47
N LYS A 70 0.59 2.81 -8.94
CA LYS A 70 1.80 2.07 -9.33
C LYS A 70 2.39 1.27 -8.18
N THR A 71 2.52 1.88 -7.00
CA THR A 71 3.07 1.19 -5.83
C THR A 71 2.13 0.09 -5.35
N SER A 72 0.82 0.33 -5.34
CA SER A 72 -0.16 -0.70 -4.98
C SER A 72 -0.08 -1.90 -5.93
N ALA A 73 0.05 -1.66 -7.24
CA ALA A 73 0.18 -2.72 -8.24
C ALA A 73 1.43 -3.58 -8.01
N VAL A 74 2.57 -2.97 -7.66
CA VAL A 74 3.80 -3.71 -7.33
C VAL A 74 3.59 -4.60 -6.10
N ILE A 75 2.95 -4.09 -5.05
CA ILE A 75 2.70 -4.86 -3.82
C ILE A 75 1.74 -6.02 -4.12
N LEU A 76 0.65 -5.78 -4.84
CA LEU A 76 -0.32 -6.84 -5.18
C LEU A 76 0.30 -7.92 -6.04
N ALA A 77 1.08 -7.56 -7.07
CA ALA A 77 1.77 -8.53 -7.91
C ALA A 77 2.74 -9.41 -7.08
N ALA A 78 3.43 -8.83 -6.09
CA ALA A 78 4.29 -9.60 -5.20
C ALA A 78 3.49 -10.56 -4.30
N LEU A 79 2.32 -10.14 -3.80
CA LEU A 79 1.43 -10.99 -3.01
C LEU A 79 0.85 -12.15 -3.83
N GLU A 80 0.40 -11.88 -5.06
CA GLU A 80 -0.11 -12.90 -5.99
C GLU A 80 0.98 -13.91 -6.39
N SER A 81 2.19 -13.43 -6.69
CA SER A 81 3.34 -14.29 -6.97
C SER A 81 3.71 -15.17 -5.77
N SER A 82 3.59 -14.65 -4.55
CA SER A 82 3.88 -15.41 -3.32
C SER A 82 2.80 -16.47 -3.06
N ALA A 83 1.53 -16.15 -3.30
CA ALA A 83 0.41 -17.07 -3.13
C ALA A 83 0.52 -18.26 -4.09
N THR A 84 0.84 -18.01 -5.37
CA THR A 84 1.03 -19.06 -6.38
C THR A 84 2.21 -19.98 -6.06
N ALA A 85 3.35 -19.44 -5.61
CA ALA A 85 4.47 -20.25 -5.16
C ALA A 85 4.11 -21.15 -3.96
N THR A 86 3.39 -20.59 -2.97
CA THR A 86 2.95 -21.34 -1.77
C THR A 86 2.03 -22.50 -2.13
N MET A 87 1.11 -22.29 -3.09
CA MET A 87 0.22 -23.37 -3.55
C MET A 87 0.99 -24.48 -4.26
N ALA A 88 1.96 -24.14 -5.11
CA ALA A 88 2.79 -25.13 -5.81
C ALA A 88 3.59 -26.01 -4.83
N ASP A 89 4.19 -25.40 -3.80
CA ASP A 89 4.92 -26.14 -2.76
C ASP A 89 3.98 -27.05 -1.94
N ALA A 90 2.79 -26.56 -1.60
CA ALA A 90 1.79 -27.33 -0.86
C ALA A 90 1.21 -28.51 -1.67
N GLU A 91 1.14 -28.40 -3.00
CA GLU A 91 0.77 -29.53 -3.86
C GLU A 91 1.90 -30.56 -3.97
N LEU A 92 3.15 -30.12 -4.14
CA LEU A 92 4.30 -31.02 -4.21
C LEU A 92 4.45 -31.87 -2.93
N ALA A 93 4.21 -31.26 -1.76
CA ALA A 93 4.25 -31.93 -0.46
C ALA A 93 3.14 -32.98 -0.23
N LYS A 94 2.07 -32.98 -1.02
CA LYS A 94 0.99 -34.00 -0.93
C LYS A 94 1.27 -35.26 -1.76
N VAL A 95 2.26 -35.21 -2.66
CA VAL A 95 2.60 -36.32 -3.59
C VAL A 95 3.86 -37.07 -3.15
N ALA A 96 4.57 -36.57 -2.12
CA ALA A 96 5.72 -37.20 -1.49
C ALA A 96 5.31 -37.96 -0.21
#